data_AF-A0A1H8ATQ9-F1
#
_entry.id   AF-A0A1H8ATQ9-F1
#
_cell.length_a   1.000
_cell.length_b   1.000
_cell.length_c   1.000
_cell.angle_alpha   90.00
_cell.angle_beta   90.00
_cell.angle_gamma   90.00
#
_symmetry.space_group_name_H-M   'P 1'
#
loop_
_entity.id
_entity.type
_entity.pdbx_description
1 polymer ?
#
loop_
_entity_poly.entity_id
_entity_poly.type
_entity_poly.pdbx_seq_one_letter_code
_entity_poly.pdbx_strand_id
1 'polypeptide(L)'
;MVTIKSIGEFIKDEMKRKRITQSQLACKIGVDRTTISKYINNHVNIPSDVLHNITAVLDSPKLRILAFGTTSSGLVFDQVKLKFYVTAVKAIEEFKETVEDIESVLLFAHNIDSVEELDQGQQEKFNRMLDSLEDVRHVINMLDICAHDLDADLEERNQRCLQKYRRRGYLSEDY
;
A
#
# COMPACT_ATOMS: atom_id res chain seq x y z
N MET A 1 8.79 6.86 -23.52
CA MET A 1 9.28 5.93 -22.47
C MET A 1 8.87 6.52 -21.13
N VAL A 2 8.05 5.80 -20.35
CA VAL A 2 7.75 6.21 -18.97
C VAL A 2 8.97 5.88 -18.14
N THR A 3 9.73 6.90 -17.73
CA THR A 3 10.88 6.71 -16.84
C THR A 3 10.35 6.29 -15.47
N ILE A 4 10.62 5.06 -15.05
CA ILE A 4 10.26 4.59 -13.71
C ILE A 4 11.10 5.39 -12.72
N LYS A 5 10.42 6.26 -11.95
CA LYS A 5 11.06 7.06 -10.91
C LYS A 5 11.70 6.15 -9.86
N SER A 6 12.87 6.52 -9.35
CA SER A 6 13.50 5.78 -8.25
C SER A 6 12.80 6.05 -6.92
N ILE A 7 13.01 5.17 -5.93
CA ILE A 7 12.52 5.39 -4.57
C ILE A 7 13.04 6.71 -3.97
N GLY A 8 14.28 7.11 -4.30
CA GLY A 8 14.87 8.37 -3.89
C GLY A 8 14.14 9.60 -4.45
N GLU A 9 13.70 9.52 -5.71
CA GLU A 9 12.89 10.57 -6.33
C GLU A 9 11.50 10.67 -5.69
N PHE A 10 10.88 9.54 -5.35
CA PHE A 10 9.60 9.53 -4.62
C PHE A 10 9.74 10.13 -3.22
N ILE A 11 10.80 9.82 -2.48
CA ILE A 11 11.09 10.45 -1.19
C ILE A 11 11.15 11.97 -1.33
N LYS A 12 11.82 12.48 -2.37
CA LYS A 12 11.93 13.92 -2.65
C LYS A 12 10.58 14.56 -2.93
N ASP A 13 9.72 13.90 -3.70
CA ASP A 13 8.38 14.40 -4.03
C ASP A 13 7.47 14.43 -2.78
N GLU A 14 7.53 13.39 -1.94
CA GLU A 14 6.78 13.33 -0.68
C GLU A 14 7.25 14.37 0.35
N MET A 15 8.56 14.63 0.42
CA MET A 15 9.11 15.71 1.23
C MET A 15 8.57 17.08 0.81
N LYS A 16 8.46 17.35 -0.49
CA LYS A 16 7.86 18.59 -1.01
C LYS A 16 6.39 18.68 -0.63
N ARG A 17 5.63 17.59 -0.79
CA ARG A 17 4.20 17.53 -0.43
C ARG A 17 3.99 17.85 1.05
N LYS A 18 4.81 17.29 1.94
CA LYS A 18 4.76 17.56 3.39
C LYS A 18 5.48 18.84 3.84
N ARG A 19 6.13 19.57 2.93
CA ARG A 19 6.92 20.77 3.23
C ARG A 19 8.04 20.51 4.26
N ILE A 20 8.69 19.35 4.17
CA ILE A 20 9.80 18.94 5.06
C ILE A 20 11.12 19.05 4.29
N THR A 21 12.13 19.64 4.91
CA THR A 21 13.50 19.75 4.35
C THR A 21 14.34 18.50 4.61
N GLN A 22 15.44 18.31 3.87
CA GLN A 22 16.37 17.19 4.10
C GLN A 22 16.92 17.19 5.53
N SER A 23 17.25 18.37 6.08
CA SER A 23 17.77 18.48 7.45
C SER A 23 16.72 18.06 8.50
N GLN A 24 15.45 18.41 8.29
CA GLN A 24 14.36 18.00 9.19
C GLN A 24 14.10 16.50 9.11
N LEU A 25 14.10 15.93 7.91
CA LEU A 25 13.96 14.47 7.74
C LEU A 25 15.14 13.73 8.39
N ALA A 26 16.37 14.18 8.12
CA ALA A 26 17.60 13.65 8.69
C ALA A 26 17.56 13.64 10.23
N CYS A 27 17.15 14.77 10.83
CA CYS A 27 16.98 14.90 12.28
C CYS A 27 15.94 13.93 12.84
N LYS A 28 14.79 13.75 12.16
CA LYS A 28 13.72 12.85 12.62
C LYS A 28 14.10 11.37 12.59
N ILE A 29 14.99 10.96 11.68
CA ILE A 29 15.38 9.55 11.53
C ILE A 29 16.79 9.24 12.06
N GLY A 30 17.48 10.23 12.63
CA GLY A 30 18.80 10.04 13.25
C GLY A 30 19.96 9.83 12.27
N VAL A 31 19.94 10.49 11.09
CA VAL A 31 21.05 10.41 10.11
C VAL A 31 21.54 11.80 9.71
N ASP A 32 22.67 11.89 9.01
CA ASP A 32 23.16 13.14 8.45
C ASP A 32 22.34 13.62 7.24
N ARG A 33 22.24 14.95 7.07
CA ARG A 33 21.61 15.58 5.90
C ARG A 33 22.22 15.09 4.58
N THR A 34 23.54 14.92 4.55
CA THR A 34 24.27 14.45 3.37
C THR A 34 23.89 13.01 3.01
N THR A 35 23.58 12.18 4.01
CA THR A 35 23.08 10.82 3.83
C THR A 35 21.71 10.81 3.16
N ILE A 36 20.78 11.66 3.59
CA ILE A 36 19.49 11.87 2.89
C ILE A 36 19.70 12.29 1.43
N SER A 37 20.64 13.21 1.19
CA SER A 37 20.96 13.63 -0.17
C SER A 37 21.50 12.48 -1.03
N LYS A 38 22.31 11.58 -0.46
CA LYS A 38 22.82 10.40 -1.20
C LYS A 38 21.69 9.43 -1.55
N TYR A 39 20.76 9.19 -0.61
CA TYR A 39 19.58 8.34 -0.87
C TYR A 39 18.69 8.90 -1.98
N ILE A 40 18.36 10.19 -1.92
CA ILE A 40 17.46 10.83 -2.91
C ILE A 40 18.04 10.79 -4.32
N ASN A 41 19.36 10.88 -4.46
CA ASN A 41 20.04 10.86 -5.76
C ASN A 41 20.53 9.45 -6.16
N ASN A 42 20.09 8.40 -5.46
CA ASN A 42 20.52 7.00 -5.67
C ASN A 42 22.05 6.78 -5.67
N HIS A 43 22.81 7.62 -4.97
CA HIS A 43 24.26 7.44 -4.85
C HIS A 43 24.63 6.26 -3.94
N VAL A 44 23.72 5.90 -3.03
CA VAL A 44 23.85 4.74 -2.14
C VAL A 44 22.48 4.11 -1.93
N ASN A 45 22.45 2.79 -1.72
CA ASN A 45 21.22 2.08 -1.36
C ASN A 45 20.74 2.52 0.02
N ILE A 46 19.41 2.56 0.19
CA ILE A 46 18.78 2.93 1.47
C ILE A 46 18.67 1.66 2.32
N PRO A 47 19.29 1.61 3.52
CA PRO A 47 19.08 0.51 4.46
C PRO A 47 17.60 0.35 4.82
N SER A 48 17.13 -0.89 5.03
CA SER A 48 15.71 -1.20 5.23
C SER A 48 15.11 -0.50 6.46
N ASP A 49 15.84 -0.46 7.57
CA ASP A 49 15.48 0.26 8.80
C ASP A 49 15.36 1.77 8.57
N VAL A 50 16.29 2.35 7.82
CA VAL A 50 16.27 3.76 7.45
C VAL A 50 15.10 4.06 6.52
N LEU A 51 14.84 3.21 5.53
CA LEU A 51 13.70 3.33 4.63
C LEU A 51 12.38 3.25 5.41
N HIS A 52 12.28 2.35 6.38
CA HIS A 52 11.13 2.23 7.27
C HIS A 52 10.89 3.55 8.02
N ASN A 53 11.94 4.10 8.66
CA ASN A 53 11.85 5.37 9.37
C ASN A 53 11.47 6.54 8.45
N ILE A 54 12.01 6.60 7.23
CA ILE A 54 11.63 7.61 6.23
C ILE A 54 10.15 7.49 5.89
N THR A 55 9.67 6.28 5.59
CA THR A 55 8.26 6.05 5.25
C THR A 55 7.31 6.38 6.41
N ALA A 56 7.71 6.12 7.65
CA ALA A 56 6.96 6.47 8.85
C ALA A 56 6.87 8.00 9.04
N VAL A 57 7.99 8.72 8.88
CA VAL A 57 8.01 10.19 8.99
C VAL A 57 7.20 10.84 7.87
N LEU A 58 7.37 10.36 6.63
CA LEU A 58 6.69 10.91 5.47
C LEU A 58 5.23 10.46 5.35
N ASP A 59 4.82 9.43 6.08
CA ASP A 59 3.46 8.86 6.12
C ASP A 59 2.76 8.96 4.76
N SER A 60 3.43 8.41 3.75
CA SER A 60 2.93 8.37 2.38
C SER A 60 2.55 6.94 2.05
N PRO A 61 1.26 6.65 1.85
CA PRO A 61 0.80 5.34 1.39
C PRO A 61 1.49 4.92 0.09
N LYS A 62 1.70 5.88 -0.83
CA LYS A 62 2.40 5.64 -2.10
C LYS A 62 3.85 5.21 -1.88
N LEU A 63 4.58 5.91 -1.01
CA LEU A 63 5.95 5.54 -0.68
C LEU A 63 6.00 4.18 0.03
N ARG A 64 5.02 3.86 0.88
CA ARG A 64 4.91 2.57 1.57
C ARG A 64 4.67 1.42 0.59
N ILE A 65 3.82 1.60 -0.42
CA ILE A 65 3.63 0.64 -1.51
C ILE A 65 4.94 0.40 -2.25
N LEU A 66 5.63 1.48 -2.62
CA LEU A 66 6.87 1.38 -3.39
C LEU A 66 8.02 0.74 -2.58
N ALA A 67 8.05 0.97 -1.27
CA ALA A 67 9.08 0.45 -0.37
C ALA A 67 8.82 -0.99 0.08
N PHE A 68 7.56 -1.33 0.39
CA PHE A 68 7.20 -2.55 1.11
C PHE A 68 6.05 -3.33 0.49
N GLY A 69 5.51 -2.88 -0.66
CA GLY A 69 4.40 -3.54 -1.34
C GLY A 69 3.05 -3.44 -0.61
N THR A 70 2.91 -2.52 0.35
CA THR A 70 1.68 -2.38 1.15
C THR A 70 1.39 -0.93 1.55
N THR A 71 0.11 -0.56 1.70
CA THR A 71 -0.30 0.70 2.32
C THR A 71 -0.57 0.58 3.82
N SER A 72 -0.59 -0.63 4.38
CA SER A 72 -1.07 -0.88 5.74
C SER A 72 -0.21 -0.24 6.83
N SER A 73 -0.83 0.50 7.73
CA SER A 73 -0.40 0.67 9.11
C SER A 73 -0.98 -0.47 9.94
N GLY A 74 -0.23 -1.02 10.89
CA GLY A 74 -0.72 -2.13 11.71
C GLY A 74 -1.99 -1.76 12.48
N LEU A 75 -3.11 -2.41 12.18
CA LEU A 75 -4.32 -2.37 13.01
C LEU A 75 -4.35 -3.61 13.89
N VAL A 76 -4.68 -3.43 15.16
CA VAL A 76 -4.83 -4.54 16.11
C VAL A 76 -6.31 -4.87 16.22
N PHE A 77 -6.68 -6.08 15.83
CA PHE A 77 -8.03 -6.62 15.95
C PHE A 77 -8.13 -7.47 17.23
N ASP A 78 -8.24 -6.83 18.40
CA ASP A 78 -8.19 -7.49 19.72
C ASP A 78 -9.54 -8.03 20.23
N GLN A 79 -10.66 -7.63 19.60
CA GLN A 79 -12.01 -8.02 20.02
C GLN A 79 -12.74 -8.93 19.02
N VAL A 80 -12.10 -9.30 17.91
CA VAL A 80 -12.78 -10.03 16.84
C VAL A 80 -12.79 -11.52 17.14
N LYS A 81 -13.97 -12.08 17.44
CA LYS A 81 -14.16 -13.53 17.52
C LYS A 81 -14.30 -14.11 16.12
N LEU A 82 -13.20 -14.58 15.58
CA LEU A 82 -13.11 -15.08 14.22
C LEU A 82 -13.56 -16.55 14.12
N LYS A 83 -14.36 -16.86 13.10
CA LYS A 83 -14.72 -18.21 12.70
C LYS A 83 -14.68 -18.27 11.18
N PHE A 84 -13.87 -19.17 10.63
CA PHE A 84 -13.58 -19.22 9.19
C PHE A 84 -14.84 -19.10 8.32
N TYR A 85 -15.87 -19.91 8.57
CA TYR A 85 -17.12 -19.86 7.78
C TYR A 85 -17.81 -18.50 7.82
N VAL A 86 -17.96 -17.91 9.02
CA VAL A 86 -18.63 -16.61 9.20
C VAL A 86 -17.82 -15.50 8.53
N THR A 87 -16.50 -15.52 8.73
CA THR A 87 -15.57 -14.57 8.10
C THR A 87 -15.59 -14.71 6.58
N ALA A 88 -15.67 -15.92 6.04
CA ALA A 88 -15.73 -16.17 4.60
C ALA A 88 -17.04 -15.69 3.98
N VAL A 89 -18.17 -15.86 4.67
CA VAL A 89 -19.45 -15.27 4.24
C VAL A 89 -19.35 -13.75 4.21
N LYS A 90 -18.77 -13.13 5.25
CA LYS A 90 -18.57 -11.68 5.28
C LYS A 90 -17.66 -11.21 4.16
N ALA A 91 -16.58 -11.94 3.88
CA ALA A 91 -15.68 -11.62 2.78
C ALA A 91 -16.43 -11.56 1.42
N ILE A 92 -17.37 -12.48 1.17
CA ILE A 92 -18.18 -12.46 -0.04
C ILE A 92 -19.03 -11.19 -0.14
N GLU A 93 -19.59 -10.71 0.97
CA GLU A 93 -20.33 -9.44 1.01
C GLU A 93 -19.43 -8.27 0.64
N GLU A 94 -18.28 -8.13 1.32
CA GLU A 94 -17.31 -7.04 1.07
C GLU A 94 -16.79 -7.05 -0.37
N PHE A 95 -16.53 -8.24 -0.92
CA PHE A 95 -16.09 -8.37 -2.31
C PHE A 95 -17.16 -7.91 -3.29
N LYS A 96 -18.44 -8.20 -3.04
CA LYS A 96 -19.53 -7.77 -3.93
C LYS A 96 -19.73 -6.27 -3.89
N GLU A 97 -19.80 -5.69 -2.70
CA GLU A 97 -19.92 -4.25 -2.52
C GLU A 97 -18.77 -3.50 -3.21
N THR A 98 -17.53 -3.99 -3.02
CA THR A 98 -16.36 -3.40 -3.68
C THR A 98 -16.39 -3.52 -5.19
N VAL A 99 -16.88 -4.63 -5.76
CA VAL A 99 -17.03 -4.76 -7.21
C VAL A 99 -18.04 -3.73 -7.73
N GLU A 100 -19.19 -3.58 -7.08
CA GLU A 100 -20.21 -2.60 -7.47
C GLU A 100 -19.67 -1.16 -7.41
N ASP A 101 -18.87 -0.83 -6.39
CA ASP A 101 -18.26 0.48 -6.25
C ASP A 101 -17.17 0.76 -7.30
N ILE A 102 -16.33 -0.23 -7.62
CA ILE A 102 -15.35 -0.13 -8.71
C ILE A 102 -16.08 0.09 -10.04
N GLU A 103 -17.11 -0.71 -10.34
CA GLU A 103 -17.88 -0.57 -11.57
C GLU A 103 -18.53 0.82 -11.68
N SER A 104 -19.10 1.34 -10.58
CA SER A 104 -19.66 2.69 -10.50
C SER A 104 -18.64 3.79 -10.80
N VAL A 105 -17.41 3.66 -10.27
CA VAL A 105 -16.32 4.61 -10.52
C VAL A 105 -15.83 4.55 -11.97
N LEU A 106 -15.72 3.36 -12.55
CA LEU A 106 -15.27 3.16 -13.93
C LEU A 106 -16.20 3.80 -14.98
N LEU A 107 -17.45 4.12 -14.62
CA LEU A 107 -18.36 4.86 -15.50
C LEU A 107 -17.88 6.29 -15.81
N PHE A 108 -17.09 6.89 -14.93
CA PHE A 108 -16.61 8.27 -15.10
C PHE A 108 -15.09 8.40 -15.04
N ALA A 109 -14.38 7.51 -14.35
CA ALA A 109 -12.93 7.61 -14.12
C ALA A 109 -12.05 7.03 -15.25
N HIS A 110 -12.55 6.93 -16.48
CA HIS A 110 -11.84 6.27 -17.57
C HIS A 110 -10.66 7.09 -18.14
N ASN A 111 -10.64 8.41 -17.94
CA ASN A 111 -9.60 9.34 -18.42
C ASN A 111 -9.38 10.51 -17.43
N ILE A 112 -9.35 10.24 -16.13
CA ILE A 112 -9.07 11.28 -15.12
C ILE A 112 -7.61 11.20 -14.69
N ASP A 113 -6.92 12.35 -14.66
CA ASP A 113 -5.54 12.44 -14.17
C ASP A 113 -5.48 12.90 -12.70
N SER A 114 -6.57 13.51 -12.20
CA SER A 114 -6.65 14.04 -10.84
C SER A 114 -8.06 13.99 -10.25
N VAL A 115 -8.17 13.88 -8.92
CA VAL A 115 -9.47 13.86 -8.21
C VAL A 115 -10.20 15.19 -8.32
N GLU A 116 -9.47 16.30 -8.50
CA GLU A 116 -10.01 17.65 -8.67
C GLU A 116 -10.79 17.84 -9.97
N GLU A 117 -10.64 16.93 -10.94
CA GLU A 117 -11.43 16.92 -12.18
C GLU A 117 -12.85 16.37 -11.97
N LEU A 118 -13.08 15.71 -10.84
CA LEU A 118 -14.35 15.09 -10.50
C LEU A 118 -15.31 16.10 -9.87
N ASP A 119 -16.59 16.01 -10.23
CA ASP A 119 -17.63 16.70 -9.48
C ASP A 119 -17.79 16.10 -8.07
N GLN A 120 -18.51 16.81 -7.19
CA GLN A 120 -18.67 16.38 -5.80
C GLN A 120 -19.27 14.96 -5.68
N GLY A 121 -20.26 14.61 -6.49
CA GLY A 121 -20.90 13.30 -6.44
C GLY A 121 -19.99 12.18 -6.96
N GLN A 122 -19.14 12.48 -7.93
CA GLN A 122 -18.10 11.57 -8.41
C GLN A 122 -16.99 11.38 -7.36
N GLN A 123 -16.57 12.44 -6.68
CA GLN A 123 -15.60 12.34 -5.58
C GLN A 123 -16.12 11.48 -4.43
N GLU A 124 -17.40 11.64 -4.07
CA GLU A 124 -18.04 10.80 -3.04
C GLU A 124 -18.03 9.31 -3.42
N LYS A 125 -18.36 8.98 -4.68
CA LYS A 125 -18.29 7.60 -5.19
C LYS A 125 -16.86 7.06 -5.21
N PHE A 126 -15.89 7.89 -5.61
CA PHE A 126 -14.49 7.52 -5.63
C PHE A 126 -13.96 7.22 -4.22
N ASN A 127 -14.29 8.06 -3.24
CA ASN A 127 -13.90 7.85 -1.85
C ASN A 127 -14.54 6.59 -1.28
N ARG A 128 -15.83 6.35 -1.54
CA ARG A 128 -16.51 5.12 -1.10
C ARG A 128 -15.85 3.85 -1.66
N MET A 129 -15.44 3.86 -2.93
CA MET A 129 -14.66 2.77 -3.52
C MET A 129 -13.31 2.56 -2.81
N LEU A 130 -12.62 3.64 -2.39
CA LEU A 130 -11.38 3.52 -1.62
C LEU A 130 -11.62 2.90 -0.24
N ASP A 131 -12.73 3.26 0.42
CA ASP A 131 -13.12 2.70 1.72
C ASP A 131 -13.45 1.20 1.59
N SER A 132 -14.24 0.81 0.57
CA SER A 132 -14.60 -0.59 0.34
C SER A 132 -13.37 -1.47 0.03
N LEU A 133 -12.38 -0.94 -0.70
CA LEU A 133 -11.10 -1.61 -0.95
C LEU A 133 -10.32 -1.87 0.36
N GLU A 134 -10.42 -0.96 1.33
CA GLU A 134 -9.83 -1.14 2.67
C GLU A 134 -10.56 -2.23 3.46
N ASP A 135 -11.90 -2.26 3.40
CA ASP A 135 -12.72 -3.30 4.06
C ASP A 135 -12.40 -4.69 3.51
N VAL A 136 -12.27 -4.83 2.19
CA VAL A 136 -11.81 -6.07 1.54
C VAL A 136 -10.43 -6.49 2.05
N ARG A 137 -9.51 -5.54 2.24
CA ARG A 137 -8.20 -5.87 2.81
C ARG A 137 -8.33 -6.40 4.24
N HIS A 138 -9.14 -5.76 5.07
CA HIS A 138 -9.33 -6.19 6.45
C HIS A 138 -9.93 -7.59 6.54
N VAL A 139 -10.96 -7.89 5.73
CA VAL A 139 -11.59 -9.21 5.77
C VAL A 139 -10.65 -10.31 5.22
N ILE A 140 -9.76 -9.99 4.27
CA ILE A 140 -8.69 -10.91 3.84
C ILE A 140 -7.73 -11.21 4.99
N ASN A 141 -7.29 -10.20 5.75
CA ASN A 141 -6.42 -10.42 6.91
C ASN A 141 -7.10 -11.29 7.97
N MET A 142 -8.39 -11.08 8.21
CA MET A 142 -9.18 -11.91 9.12
C MET A 142 -9.29 -13.35 8.64
N LEU A 143 -9.43 -13.57 7.33
CA LEU A 143 -9.42 -14.91 6.74
C LEU A 143 -8.06 -15.60 6.89
N ASP A 144 -6.96 -14.88 6.75
CA ASP A 144 -5.61 -15.41 6.98
C ASP A 144 -5.45 -15.88 8.43
N ILE A 145 -5.92 -15.09 9.41
CA ILE A 145 -5.95 -15.49 10.82
C ILE A 145 -6.78 -16.76 10.99
N CYS A 146 -8.01 -16.79 10.46
CA CYS A 146 -8.88 -17.97 10.55
C CYS A 146 -8.27 -19.21 9.91
N ALA A 147 -7.58 -19.06 8.77
CA ALA A 147 -6.94 -20.15 8.06
C ALA A 147 -5.74 -20.68 8.84
N HIS A 148 -4.95 -19.78 9.44
CA HIS A 148 -3.86 -20.15 10.33
C HIS A 148 -4.35 -20.93 11.55
N ASP A 149 -5.46 -20.49 12.17
CA ASP A 149 -6.11 -21.22 13.28
C ASP A 149 -6.62 -22.62 12.89
N LEU A 150 -6.75 -22.89 11.58
CA LEU A 150 -7.06 -24.20 11.00
C LEU A 150 -5.81 -24.96 10.51
N ASP A 151 -4.62 -24.57 10.99
CA ASP A 151 -3.32 -25.13 10.63
C ASP A 151 -2.94 -24.98 9.15
N ALA A 152 -3.50 -23.98 8.44
CA ALA A 152 -3.08 -23.68 7.07
C ALA A 152 -1.66 -23.10 7.03
N ASP A 153 -0.84 -23.62 6.11
CA ASP A 153 0.50 -23.10 5.85
C ASP A 153 0.44 -21.82 4.99
N LEU A 154 0.42 -20.67 5.67
CA LEU A 154 0.41 -19.37 5.00
C LEU A 154 1.74 -19.03 4.33
N GLU A 155 2.85 -19.58 4.81
CA GLU A 155 4.16 -19.35 4.21
C GLU A 155 4.27 -20.09 2.88
N GLU A 156 3.89 -21.36 2.83
CA GLU A 156 3.82 -22.12 1.59
C GLU A 156 2.86 -21.46 0.59
N ARG A 157 1.70 -20.96 1.05
CA ARG A 157 0.80 -20.14 0.23
C ARG A 157 1.50 -18.91 -0.33
N ASN A 158 2.24 -18.16 0.49
CA ASN A 158 2.97 -16.96 0.05
C ASN A 158 3.97 -17.30 -1.05
N GLN A 159 4.73 -18.39 -0.91
CA GLN A 159 5.67 -18.86 -1.92
C GLN A 159 4.98 -19.21 -3.24
N ARG A 160 3.83 -19.90 -3.19
CA ARG A 160 3.01 -20.17 -4.39
C ARG A 160 2.51 -18.87 -5.04
N CYS A 161 2.11 -17.88 -4.25
CA CYS A 161 1.69 -16.57 -4.74
C CYS A 161 2.85 -15.80 -5.39
N LEU A 162 4.05 -15.81 -4.80
CA LEU A 162 5.24 -15.18 -5.35
C LEU A 162 5.58 -15.72 -6.74
N GLN A 163 5.58 -17.05 -6.89
CA GLN A 163 5.79 -17.71 -8.19
C GLN A 163 4.70 -17.34 -9.21
N LYS A 164 3.44 -17.26 -8.76
CA LYS A 164 2.33 -16.81 -9.61
C LYS A 164 2.53 -15.37 -10.09
N TYR A 165 2.99 -14.46 -9.22
CA TYR A 165 3.23 -13.05 -9.57
C TYR A 165 4.42 -12.87 -10.50
N ARG A 166 5.51 -13.62 -10.31
CA ARG A 166 6.63 -13.68 -11.26
C ARG A 166 6.18 -14.11 -12.65
N ARG A 167 5.40 -15.20 -12.74
CA ARG A 167 4.85 -15.69 -14.03
C ARG A 167 3.94 -14.69 -14.74
N ARG A 168 3.30 -13.78 -13.99
CA ARG A 168 2.43 -12.73 -14.54
C ARG A 168 3.18 -11.44 -14.89
N GLY A 169 4.49 -11.37 -14.65
CA GLY A 169 5.30 -10.18 -14.90
C GLY A 169 5.05 -9.04 -13.91
N TYR A 170 4.47 -9.32 -12.74
CA TYR A 170 4.22 -8.30 -11.71
C TYR A 170 5.47 -7.99 -10.87
N LEU A 171 6.48 -8.86 -10.92
CA LEU A 171 7.73 -8.76 -10.17
C LEU A 171 8.91 -8.95 -11.14
N SER A 172 10.00 -8.22 -10.92
CA SER A 172 11.27 -8.43 -11.63
C SER A 172 11.92 -9.75 -11.21
N GLU A 173 12.82 -10.29 -12.04
CA GLU A 173 13.56 -11.51 -11.74
C GLU A 173 14.57 -11.35 -10.60
N ASP A 174 14.97 -10.11 -10.29
CA ASP A 174 16.03 -9.78 -9.32
C ASP A 174 15.57 -9.65 -7.84
N TYR A 175 14.34 -10.06 -7.52
CA TYR A 175 13.80 -10.03 -6.13
C TYR A 175 13.83 -11.41 -5.48
#